data_AF-A0AB35X413-F1
#
_entry.id   AF-A0AB35X413-F1
#
_cell.length_a   1.000
_cell.length_b   1.000
_cell.length_c   1.000
_cell.angle_alpha   90.00
_cell.angle_beta   90.00
_cell.angle_gamma   90.00
#
_symmetry.space_group_name_H-M   'P 1'
#
loop_
_entity.id
_entity.type
_entity.pdbx_description
1 polymer ?
#
loop_
_entity_poly.entity_id
_entity_poly.type
_entity_poly.pdbx_seq_one_letter_code
_entity_poly.pdbx_strand_id
1 'polypeptide(L)'
;MAKQHSDDLNEPSRRRLLKGIGALGGALAISGGCPVAHAAKASEAPAANSRMETQPFYGEHQAGVLTPQQAAMMLVAFDVLAADKSDLERLFRLLTDRIAFLTKGGPAPDTPNPRLPPMDSGILGAFIAPDNLTMTVSVGHSLFDSRFSLADKAPKKLQKMTRFPNDALDAALCHGDLLLQICANTQDTVIHALRDIIKHSPDLLSVRWKREGFISDHAARSKGKETPINLLGFKDGTANPDGSDKPLMDEVVWVTGDQGEPAWAKGGSYQAVRIIQFHVESWDRTPLKEQQTIFGRDKHSGAPLGMKNEHDTPDYVRDPNGDVIALDSHIRLANPRTKETQSSLMMRRGYSYSLGVSNSGQLDMGLLFVCYQHDLEKGFLTVQKRLNGEALEEYVKPIGGGYFFVLPGVASDKSYLGSTLLQA
;
A
#
# COMPACT_ATOMS: atom_id res chain seq x y z
N MET A 1 67.82 -30.35 28.98
CA MET A 1 66.51 -30.24 29.65
C MET A 1 65.85 -28.92 29.25
N ALA A 2 64.60 -29.03 28.79
CA ALA A 2 63.52 -28.03 28.70
C ALA A 2 63.67 -26.71 27.89
N LYS A 3 62.58 -26.44 27.15
CA LYS A 3 62.30 -25.43 26.12
C LYS A 3 62.02 -24.01 26.65
N GLN A 4 62.20 -23.05 25.74
CA GLN A 4 61.63 -21.68 25.72
C GLN A 4 60.12 -21.67 25.42
N HIS A 5 59.43 -20.62 25.89
CA HIS A 5 58.20 -20.09 25.30
C HIS A 5 58.13 -18.55 25.42
N SER A 6 57.87 -17.88 24.29
CA SER A 6 57.07 -16.65 24.13
C SER A 6 57.04 -16.38 22.61
N ASP A 7 55.97 -16.75 21.92
CA ASP A 7 54.84 -15.87 21.53
C ASP A 7 55.24 -14.83 20.48
N ASP A 8 54.89 -15.13 19.22
CA ASP A 8 54.95 -14.23 18.08
C ASP A 8 53.61 -14.22 17.35
N LEU A 9 53.12 -13.01 17.08
CA LEU A 9 51.87 -12.67 16.40
C LEU A 9 51.95 -13.02 14.90
N ASN A 10 50.90 -13.62 14.34
CA ASN A 10 50.75 -13.77 12.89
C ASN A 10 49.29 -13.58 12.45
N GLU A 11 49.07 -12.57 11.61
CA GLU A 11 47.82 -12.33 10.87
C GLU A 11 47.56 -13.43 9.81
N PRO A 12 46.30 -13.75 9.45
CA PRO A 12 46.01 -14.83 8.51
C PRO A 12 45.89 -14.38 7.04
N SER A 13 46.72 -14.98 6.18
CA SER A 13 46.62 -14.89 4.72
C SER A 13 45.49 -15.79 4.17
N ARG A 14 44.52 -15.23 3.43
CA ARG A 14 43.44 -15.96 2.73
C ARG A 14 43.63 -16.00 1.21
N ARG A 15 44.81 -16.38 0.73
CA ARG A 15 45.06 -16.59 -0.72
C ARG A 15 46.05 -17.72 -0.99
N ARG A 16 45.73 -18.94 -0.54
CA ARG A 16 46.39 -20.15 -1.08
C ARG A 16 45.66 -21.46 -0.71
N LEU A 17 44.51 -21.72 -1.31
CA LEU A 17 44.03 -23.11 -1.39
C LEU A 17 43.13 -23.34 -2.61
N LEU A 18 43.66 -23.05 -3.79
CA LEU A 18 43.22 -23.65 -5.06
C LEU A 18 44.50 -24.08 -5.77
N LYS A 19 44.85 -25.36 -5.63
CA LYS A 19 45.74 -26.19 -6.48
C LYS A 19 46.09 -27.47 -5.72
N GLY A 20 45.50 -28.59 -6.13
CA GLY A 20 45.82 -29.91 -5.59
C GLY A 20 44.92 -30.99 -6.16
N ILE A 21 45.15 -31.33 -7.43
CA ILE A 21 44.52 -32.43 -8.17
C ILE A 21 45.22 -33.75 -7.79
N GLY A 22 44.42 -34.81 -7.57
CA GLY A 22 44.65 -36.12 -8.23
C GLY A 22 45.44 -37.24 -7.54
N ALA A 23 44.69 -38.31 -7.23
CA ALA A 23 44.97 -39.73 -7.50
C ALA A 23 46.01 -40.54 -6.68
N LEU A 24 45.53 -41.57 -5.95
CA LEU A 24 45.83 -43.02 -6.10
C LEU A 24 45.61 -43.83 -4.81
N GLY A 25 44.98 -45.02 -4.91
CA GLY A 25 45.06 -46.11 -3.92
C GLY A 25 43.71 -46.68 -3.47
N GLY A 26 43.45 -47.96 -3.71
CA GLY A 26 42.12 -48.59 -3.59
C GLY A 26 41.92 -49.57 -2.43
N ALA A 27 40.69 -50.12 -2.43
CA ALA A 27 40.12 -51.27 -1.71
C ALA A 27 39.80 -51.14 -0.21
N LEU A 28 38.50 -51.04 0.11
CA LEU A 28 37.75 -52.09 0.85
C LEU A 28 36.23 -51.85 0.73
N ALA A 29 35.48 -52.91 0.41
CA ALA A 29 34.04 -52.93 0.24
C ALA A 29 33.33 -53.25 1.57
N ILE A 30 32.28 -52.50 1.95
CA ILE A 30 31.20 -52.98 2.82
C ILE A 30 29.85 -52.38 2.37
N SER A 31 28.89 -53.29 2.24
CA SER A 31 27.46 -53.18 1.95
C SER A 31 26.68 -51.97 2.49
N GLY A 32 25.76 -51.44 1.68
CA GLY A 32 24.66 -50.59 2.15
C GLY A 32 23.99 -49.82 1.03
N GLY A 33 22.96 -50.40 0.41
CA GLY A 33 22.19 -49.76 -0.64
C GLY A 33 21.42 -48.54 -0.12
N CYS A 34 21.65 -47.39 -0.74
CA CYS A 34 20.68 -46.32 -0.95
C CYS A 34 21.20 -45.53 -2.17
N PRO A 35 20.56 -45.59 -3.35
CA PRO A 35 20.86 -44.60 -4.37
C PRO A 35 20.38 -43.27 -3.80
N VAL A 36 21.33 -42.39 -3.45
CA VAL A 36 21.04 -40.98 -3.23
C VAL A 36 20.69 -40.44 -4.60
N ALA A 37 19.42 -40.60 -4.97
CA ALA A 37 18.82 -39.85 -6.05
C ALA A 37 19.10 -38.39 -5.70
N HIS A 38 20.05 -37.78 -6.41
CA HIS A 38 20.06 -36.35 -6.58
C HIS A 38 18.70 -36.04 -7.21
N ALA A 39 17.72 -35.76 -6.36
CA ALA A 39 16.58 -34.96 -6.72
C ALA A 39 17.18 -33.63 -7.18
N ALA A 40 17.52 -33.56 -8.46
CA ALA A 40 17.44 -32.32 -9.19
C ALA A 40 16.04 -31.81 -8.84
N LYS A 41 15.99 -30.84 -7.93
CA LYS A 41 14.79 -30.01 -7.76
C LYS A 41 14.37 -29.71 -9.18
N ALA A 42 13.18 -30.17 -9.55
CA ALA A 42 12.52 -29.65 -10.73
C ALA A 42 12.70 -28.15 -10.62
N SER A 43 13.41 -27.57 -11.60
CA SER A 43 13.36 -26.14 -11.81
C SER A 43 11.88 -25.84 -11.82
N GLU A 44 11.38 -25.17 -10.78
CA GLU A 44 10.14 -24.44 -10.92
C GLU A 44 10.28 -23.70 -12.25
N ALA A 45 9.28 -23.83 -13.12
CA ALA A 45 9.22 -23.02 -14.33
C ALA A 45 9.57 -21.59 -13.91
N PRO A 46 10.46 -20.88 -14.62
CA PRO A 46 10.82 -19.53 -14.22
C PRO A 46 9.51 -18.78 -14.04
N ALA A 47 9.23 -18.35 -12.80
CA ALA A 47 8.06 -17.53 -12.53
C ALA A 47 8.05 -16.48 -13.63
N ALA A 48 6.95 -16.39 -14.39
CA ALA A 48 6.78 -15.37 -15.42
C ALA A 48 7.34 -14.08 -14.86
N ASN A 49 8.34 -13.47 -15.52
CA ASN A 49 9.26 -12.53 -14.90
C ASN A 49 8.47 -11.38 -14.25
N SER A 50 8.17 -11.50 -12.94
CA SER A 50 7.24 -10.62 -12.22
C SER A 50 7.73 -9.18 -12.21
N ARG A 51 9.05 -9.03 -12.37
CA ARG A 51 9.76 -7.78 -12.54
C ARG A 51 9.38 -7.01 -13.82
N MET A 52 8.84 -7.71 -14.83
CA MET A 52 8.39 -7.12 -16.11
C MET A 52 6.88 -6.95 -16.21
N GLU A 53 6.13 -7.28 -15.15
CA GLU A 53 4.70 -6.97 -15.10
C GLU A 53 4.49 -5.45 -15.16
N THR A 54 3.45 -5.03 -15.87
CA THR A 54 3.14 -3.61 -16.11
C THR A 54 1.69 -3.34 -15.74
N GLN A 55 1.42 -2.11 -15.34
CA GLN A 55 0.07 -1.57 -15.20
C GLN A 55 -0.09 -0.37 -16.15
N PRO A 56 -1.24 -0.24 -16.82
CA PRO A 56 -1.46 0.90 -17.70
C PRO A 56 -1.51 2.20 -16.88
N PHE A 57 -0.70 3.19 -17.28
CA PHE A 57 -0.78 4.55 -16.73
C PHE A 57 -1.97 5.32 -17.32
N TYR A 58 -2.16 5.22 -18.63
CA TYR A 58 -3.25 5.89 -19.35
C TYR A 58 -4.56 5.13 -19.19
N GLY A 59 -5.65 5.85 -18.93
CA GLY A 59 -6.97 5.30 -18.70
C GLY A 59 -7.94 6.37 -18.20
N GLU A 60 -9.23 6.01 -18.11
CA GLU A 60 -10.27 6.89 -17.53
C GLU A 60 -10.04 7.14 -16.04
N HIS A 61 -9.55 6.12 -15.33
CA HIS A 61 -9.18 6.17 -13.92
C HIS A 61 -7.68 5.94 -13.76
N GLN A 62 -7.09 6.53 -12.72
CA GLN A 62 -5.72 6.19 -12.35
C GLN A 62 -5.60 4.74 -11.88
N ALA A 63 -4.51 4.08 -12.23
CA ALA A 63 -4.13 2.80 -11.65
C ALA A 63 -3.80 2.94 -10.14
N GLY A 64 -3.77 1.82 -9.41
CA GLY A 64 -3.51 1.78 -7.97
C GLY A 64 -4.75 1.99 -7.08
N VAL A 65 -5.93 2.19 -7.68
CA VAL A 65 -7.23 2.19 -6.98
C VAL A 65 -7.84 0.79 -7.00
N LEU A 66 -8.26 0.31 -8.18
CA LEU A 66 -8.82 -1.04 -8.37
C LEU A 66 -7.77 -2.08 -8.81
N THR A 67 -6.54 -1.64 -9.09
CA THR A 67 -5.43 -2.55 -9.39
C THR A 67 -5.22 -3.52 -8.21
N PRO A 68 -5.11 -4.84 -8.46
CA PRO A 68 -4.79 -5.82 -7.41
C PRO A 68 -3.60 -5.36 -6.57
N GLN A 69 -3.66 -5.60 -5.25
CA GLN A 69 -2.62 -5.15 -4.32
C GLN A 69 -1.27 -5.78 -4.65
N GLN A 70 -0.27 -4.95 -4.92
CA GLN A 70 1.13 -5.37 -5.04
C GLN A 70 1.74 -5.57 -3.64
N ALA A 71 2.89 -6.22 -3.55
CA ALA A 71 3.49 -6.60 -2.27
C ALA A 71 4.02 -5.40 -1.46
N ALA A 72 4.56 -4.38 -2.13
CA ALA A 72 5.16 -3.21 -1.51
C ALA A 72 4.37 -1.93 -1.80
N MET A 73 4.31 -1.04 -0.82
CA MET A 73 3.65 0.26 -0.94
C MET A 73 4.40 1.36 -0.18
N MET A 74 4.31 2.58 -0.68
CA MET A 74 4.66 3.80 0.04
C MET A 74 3.61 4.88 -0.19
N LEU A 75 3.14 5.47 0.91
CA LEU A 75 2.36 6.70 0.92
C LEU A 75 3.29 7.86 1.22
N VAL A 76 3.27 8.89 0.39
CA VAL A 76 4.09 10.10 0.57
C VAL A 76 3.20 11.32 0.39
N ALA A 77 2.97 12.04 1.48
CA ALA A 77 2.29 13.32 1.42
C ALA A 77 3.31 14.43 1.23
N PHE A 78 2.95 15.41 0.42
CA PHE A 78 3.76 16.56 0.09
C PHE A 78 3.01 17.85 0.38
N ASP A 79 3.75 18.86 0.81
CA ASP A 79 3.34 20.25 0.71
C ASP A 79 3.84 20.79 -0.65
N VAL A 80 2.97 21.46 -1.40
CA VAL A 80 3.29 21.97 -2.75
C VAL A 80 3.95 23.35 -2.64
N LEU A 81 5.13 23.47 -3.24
CA LEU A 81 5.99 24.67 -3.24
C LEU A 81 5.77 25.57 -4.46
N ALA A 82 4.95 25.14 -5.43
CA ALA A 82 4.58 25.94 -6.59
C ALA A 82 4.09 27.32 -6.19
N ALA A 83 4.64 28.37 -6.82
CA ALA A 83 4.32 29.75 -6.46
C ALA A 83 2.98 30.22 -7.02
N ASP A 84 2.56 29.65 -8.15
CA ASP A 84 1.35 30.02 -8.87
C ASP A 84 0.75 28.82 -9.64
N LYS A 85 -0.35 29.08 -10.35
CA LYS A 85 -1.07 28.08 -11.16
C LYS A 85 -0.21 27.52 -12.30
N SER A 86 0.72 28.30 -12.86
CA SER A 86 1.62 27.86 -13.94
C SER A 86 2.67 26.87 -13.40
N ASP A 87 3.21 27.11 -12.21
CA ASP A 87 4.10 26.16 -11.54
C ASP A 87 3.36 24.88 -11.12
N LEU A 88 2.10 24.99 -10.70
CA LEU A 88 1.27 23.82 -10.43
C LEU A 88 1.01 22.99 -11.70
N GLU A 89 0.77 23.64 -12.84
CA GLU A 89 0.69 22.96 -14.14
C GLU A 89 2.00 22.24 -14.49
N ARG A 90 3.14 22.92 -14.28
CA ARG A 90 4.47 22.33 -14.50
C ARG A 90 4.67 21.10 -13.63
N LEU A 91 4.27 21.14 -12.36
CA LEU A 91 4.31 20.00 -11.45
C LEU A 91 3.49 18.83 -11.99
N PHE A 92 2.24 19.05 -12.39
CA PHE A 92 1.40 17.96 -12.88
C PHE A 92 1.90 17.34 -14.19
N ARG A 93 2.43 18.15 -15.11
CA ARG A 93 3.09 17.64 -16.33
C ARG A 93 4.31 16.80 -15.98
N LEU A 94 5.15 17.30 -15.09
CA LEU A 94 6.33 16.58 -14.62
C LEU A 94 5.97 15.24 -13.97
N LEU A 95 4.99 15.22 -13.05
CA LEU A 95 4.50 13.98 -12.45
C LEU A 95 3.96 13.01 -13.51
N THR A 96 3.18 13.51 -14.47
CA THR A 96 2.64 12.70 -15.58
C THR A 96 3.77 12.03 -16.38
N ASP A 97 4.77 12.81 -16.80
CA ASP A 97 5.90 12.32 -17.62
C ASP A 97 6.73 11.28 -16.85
N ARG A 98 7.04 11.57 -15.58
CA ARG A 98 7.83 10.65 -14.73
C ARG A 98 7.06 9.37 -14.45
N ILE A 99 5.79 9.45 -14.07
CA ILE A 99 4.96 8.26 -13.78
C ILE A 99 4.82 7.41 -15.05
N ALA A 100 4.47 8.00 -16.19
CA ALA A 100 4.32 7.28 -17.45
C ALA A 100 5.60 6.51 -17.85
N PHE A 101 6.77 7.12 -17.63
CA PHE A 101 8.07 6.45 -17.85
C PHE A 101 8.30 5.32 -16.85
N LEU A 102 8.17 5.58 -15.54
CA LEU A 102 8.49 4.62 -14.49
C LEU A 102 7.59 3.39 -14.52
N THR A 103 6.28 3.56 -14.76
CA THR A 103 5.32 2.43 -14.81
C THR A 103 5.47 1.58 -16.06
N LYS A 104 6.04 2.15 -17.14
CA LYS A 104 6.38 1.41 -18.37
C LYS A 104 7.73 0.71 -18.24
N GLY A 105 8.67 1.33 -17.53
CA GLY A 105 10.07 0.92 -17.50
C GLY A 105 10.80 1.18 -18.82
N GLY A 106 12.07 0.78 -18.87
CA GLY A 106 12.93 0.93 -20.03
C GLY A 106 14.40 1.15 -19.66
N PRO A 107 15.27 1.45 -20.64
CA PRO A 107 16.65 1.86 -20.37
C PRO A 107 16.68 3.06 -19.42
N ALA A 108 17.57 3.03 -18.43
CA ALA A 108 17.83 4.20 -17.60
C ALA A 108 18.34 5.35 -18.50
N PRO A 109 17.89 6.60 -18.28
CA PRO A 109 18.34 7.72 -19.12
C PRO A 109 19.86 7.89 -19.06
N ASP A 110 20.48 8.04 -20.23
CA ASP A 110 21.90 8.32 -20.33
C ASP A 110 22.26 9.63 -19.63
N THR A 111 23.48 9.71 -19.11
CA THR A 111 24.05 10.95 -18.56
C THR A 111 24.99 11.54 -19.61
N PRO A 112 24.55 12.53 -20.41
CA PRO A 112 25.29 12.94 -21.62
C PRO A 112 26.65 13.58 -21.29
N ASN A 113 26.77 14.20 -20.12
CA ASN A 113 28.00 14.81 -19.63
C ASN A 113 28.42 14.12 -18.32
N PRO A 114 29.53 13.36 -18.31
CA PRO A 114 29.98 12.63 -17.12
C PRO A 114 30.41 13.52 -15.95
N ARG A 115 30.47 14.85 -16.15
CA ARG A 115 30.71 15.82 -15.07
C ARG A 115 29.42 16.31 -14.38
N LEU A 116 28.25 15.89 -14.87
CA LEU A 116 26.95 16.21 -14.26
C LEU A 116 26.44 15.04 -13.41
N PRO A 117 25.52 15.30 -12.45
CA PRO A 117 24.84 14.24 -11.73
C PRO A 117 24.14 13.27 -12.68
N PRO A 118 24.12 11.96 -12.37
CA PRO A 118 23.36 10.98 -13.15
C PRO A 118 21.88 11.34 -13.26
N MET A 119 21.27 11.03 -14.41
CA MET A 119 19.85 11.28 -14.63
C MET A 119 18.94 10.37 -13.80
N ASP A 120 19.41 9.14 -13.53
CA ASP A 120 18.75 8.14 -12.69
C ASP A 120 19.59 7.82 -11.44
N SER A 121 18.94 7.31 -10.39
CA SER A 121 19.62 6.91 -9.15
C SER A 121 20.51 5.67 -9.28
N GLY A 122 20.27 4.83 -10.29
CA GLY A 122 20.96 3.57 -10.53
C GLY A 122 20.46 2.39 -9.67
N ILE A 123 19.47 2.58 -8.78
CA ILE A 123 18.99 1.53 -7.85
C ILE A 123 18.56 0.27 -8.61
N LEU A 124 17.88 0.42 -9.75
CA LEU A 124 17.37 -0.71 -10.54
C LEU A 124 18.33 -1.16 -11.66
N GLY A 125 19.51 -0.54 -11.76
CA GLY A 125 20.52 -0.77 -12.80
C GLY A 125 20.23 -0.04 -14.11
N ALA A 126 20.92 -0.44 -15.18
CA ALA A 126 20.82 0.21 -16.50
C ALA A 126 19.47 0.01 -17.20
N PHE A 127 18.63 -0.90 -16.69
CA PHE A 127 17.28 -1.12 -17.17
C PHE A 127 16.31 -1.05 -15.99
N ILE A 128 15.45 -0.04 -16.01
CA ILE A 128 14.38 0.19 -15.04
C ILE A 128 13.24 -0.74 -15.42
N ALA A 129 13.06 -1.79 -14.63
CA ALA A 129 11.97 -2.72 -14.85
C ALA A 129 10.68 -2.18 -14.18
N PRO A 130 9.51 -2.34 -14.80
CA PRO A 130 8.25 -1.75 -14.32
C PRO A 130 7.75 -2.39 -13.02
N ASP A 131 8.02 -3.68 -12.78
CA ASP A 131 7.77 -4.36 -11.50
C ASP A 131 6.34 -4.17 -10.94
N ASN A 132 5.36 -4.20 -11.84
CA ASN A 132 3.94 -3.99 -11.55
C ASN A 132 3.64 -2.62 -10.89
N LEU A 133 4.50 -1.62 -11.14
CA LEU A 133 4.43 -0.30 -10.53
C LEU A 133 3.13 0.43 -10.91
N THR A 134 2.48 0.99 -9.89
CA THR A 134 1.46 2.02 -10.02
C THR A 134 1.84 3.21 -9.17
N MET A 135 1.58 4.41 -9.66
CA MET A 135 1.72 5.66 -8.89
C MET A 135 0.42 6.45 -9.02
N THR A 136 -0.31 6.58 -7.92
CA THR A 136 -1.61 7.27 -7.87
C THR A 136 -1.42 8.65 -7.25
N VAL A 137 -1.85 9.70 -7.95
CA VAL A 137 -1.75 11.09 -7.51
C VAL A 137 -3.11 11.58 -7.00
N SER A 138 -3.13 12.02 -5.75
CA SER A 138 -4.31 12.57 -5.11
C SER A 138 -4.02 13.97 -4.56
N VAL A 139 -5.01 14.85 -4.56
CA VAL A 139 -4.89 16.23 -4.07
C VAL A 139 -5.64 16.42 -2.74
N GLY A 140 -5.01 17.07 -1.77
CA GLY A 140 -5.59 17.34 -0.46
C GLY A 140 -6.43 18.62 -0.46
N HIS A 141 -7.25 18.80 0.57
CA HIS A 141 -8.10 20.00 0.70
C HIS A 141 -7.29 21.31 0.64
N SER A 142 -6.09 21.33 1.22
CA SER A 142 -5.25 22.54 1.28
C SER A 142 -4.75 23.01 -0.08
N LEU A 143 -4.72 22.16 -1.11
CA LEU A 143 -4.40 22.59 -2.48
C LEU A 143 -5.43 23.60 -3.04
N PHE A 144 -6.64 23.59 -2.51
CA PHE A 144 -7.74 24.48 -2.93
C PHE A 144 -7.84 25.75 -2.08
N ASP A 145 -6.75 26.17 -1.43
CA ASP A 145 -6.69 27.50 -0.82
C ASP A 145 -6.51 28.60 -1.89
N SER A 146 -6.15 29.81 -1.45
CA SER A 146 -6.02 30.97 -2.34
C SER A 146 -4.80 30.94 -3.26
N ARG A 147 -3.83 30.02 -3.11
CA ARG A 147 -2.56 30.02 -3.86
C ARG A 147 -2.76 29.91 -5.37
N PHE A 148 -3.70 29.08 -5.81
CA PHE A 148 -3.84 28.70 -7.23
C PHE A 148 -5.12 29.18 -7.89
N SER A 149 -5.95 29.96 -7.18
CA SER A 149 -7.30 30.35 -7.63
C SER A 149 -8.18 29.15 -8.01
N LEU A 150 -8.14 28.10 -7.18
CA LEU A 150 -8.90 26.86 -7.38
C LEU A 150 -9.97 26.64 -6.30
N ALA A 151 -10.19 27.57 -5.38
CA ALA A 151 -11.07 27.38 -4.23
C ALA A 151 -12.51 26.97 -4.59
N ASP A 152 -13.06 27.51 -5.67
CA ASP A 152 -14.39 27.17 -6.21
C ASP A 152 -14.42 25.84 -6.99
N LYS A 153 -13.25 25.22 -7.21
CA LYS A 153 -13.09 23.94 -7.90
C LYS A 153 -12.91 22.76 -6.96
N ALA A 154 -12.87 22.97 -5.64
CA ALA A 154 -12.75 21.87 -4.67
C ALA A 154 -13.89 20.84 -4.86
N PRO A 155 -13.60 19.53 -4.87
CA PRO A 155 -14.64 18.51 -4.83
C PRO A 155 -15.50 18.71 -3.59
N LYS A 156 -16.83 18.60 -3.72
CA LYS A 156 -17.79 19.07 -2.72
C LYS A 156 -17.67 18.37 -1.38
N LYS A 157 -17.22 17.11 -1.38
CA LYS A 157 -17.05 16.28 -0.18
C LYS A 157 -15.61 16.25 0.33
N LEU A 158 -14.69 16.94 -0.35
CA LEU A 158 -13.29 17.00 0.07
C LEU A 158 -13.19 17.96 1.26
N GLN A 159 -12.70 17.44 2.39
CA GLN A 159 -12.56 18.20 3.61
C GLN A 159 -11.27 17.85 4.32
N LYS A 160 -10.81 18.74 5.21
CA LYS A 160 -9.67 18.45 6.06
C LYS A 160 -10.05 17.33 7.02
N MET A 161 -9.16 16.35 7.21
CA MET A 161 -9.38 15.30 8.19
C MET A 161 -9.51 15.89 9.60
N THR A 162 -10.59 15.53 10.28
CA THR A 162 -10.84 15.91 11.67
C THR A 162 -10.64 14.71 12.59
N ARG A 163 -10.59 14.99 13.89
CA ARG A 163 -10.32 14.00 14.93
C ARG A 163 -11.58 13.17 15.23
N PHE A 164 -11.45 11.85 15.28
CA PHE A 164 -12.43 10.93 15.88
C PHE A 164 -12.11 10.65 17.38
N PRO A 165 -13.06 10.16 18.19
CA PRO A 165 -12.85 9.95 19.62
C PRO A 165 -11.57 9.17 20.00
N ASN A 166 -11.28 8.06 19.30
CA ASN A 166 -10.10 7.22 19.56
C ASN A 166 -8.80 7.75 18.94
N ASP A 167 -8.82 8.90 18.27
CA ASP A 167 -7.62 9.40 17.59
C ASP A 167 -6.61 10.01 18.56
N ALA A 168 -5.34 9.72 18.29
CA ALA A 168 -4.16 10.36 18.87
C ALA A 168 -3.29 10.95 17.75
N LEU A 169 -3.88 11.85 16.95
CA LEU A 169 -3.25 12.38 15.74
C LEU A 169 -1.98 13.18 16.04
N ASP A 170 -0.87 12.78 15.42
CA ASP A 170 0.33 13.58 15.27
C ASP A 170 0.18 14.49 14.04
N ALA A 171 0.25 15.80 14.26
CA ALA A 171 0.13 16.81 13.20
C ALA A 171 1.20 16.66 12.09
N ALA A 172 2.38 16.14 12.43
CA ALA A 172 3.46 15.86 11.48
C ALA A 172 3.12 14.70 10.53
N LEU A 173 2.21 13.80 10.94
CA LEU A 173 1.75 12.65 10.15
C LEU A 173 0.39 12.89 9.48
N CYS A 174 -0.11 14.13 9.51
CA CYS A 174 -1.43 14.47 9.02
C CYS A 174 -1.39 15.34 7.77
N HIS A 175 -2.35 15.11 6.86
CA HIS A 175 -2.68 15.95 5.71
C HIS A 175 -1.56 16.06 4.66
N GLY A 176 -1.64 17.06 3.79
CA GLY A 176 -0.73 17.34 2.68
C GLY A 176 -1.52 17.95 1.52
N ASP A 177 -0.87 18.76 0.70
CA ASP A 177 -1.46 19.31 -0.53
C ASP A 177 -1.60 18.25 -1.62
N LEU A 178 -0.68 17.29 -1.65
CA LEU A 178 -0.64 16.20 -2.62
C LEU A 178 -0.24 14.90 -1.91
N LEU A 179 -0.86 13.79 -2.27
CA LEU A 179 -0.48 12.46 -1.83
C LEU A 179 -0.10 11.63 -3.05
N LEU A 180 1.04 10.97 -2.96
CA LEU A 180 1.50 9.96 -3.90
C LEU A 180 1.41 8.58 -3.23
N GLN A 181 0.59 7.69 -3.79
CA GLN A 181 0.60 6.27 -3.44
C GLN A 181 1.41 5.52 -4.49
N ILE A 182 2.54 4.95 -4.07
CA ILE A 182 3.45 4.18 -4.91
C ILE A 182 3.31 2.71 -4.52
N CYS A 183 2.95 1.83 -5.44
CA CYS A 183 2.86 0.39 -5.16
C CYS A 183 3.59 -0.40 -6.25
N ALA A 184 4.37 -1.40 -5.86
CA ALA A 184 5.09 -2.28 -6.78
C ALA A 184 5.27 -3.68 -6.16
N ASN A 185 5.78 -4.62 -6.94
CA ASN A 185 6.07 -5.96 -6.42
C ASN A 185 7.26 -5.97 -5.44
N THR A 186 8.16 -4.98 -5.49
CA THR A 186 9.32 -4.89 -4.58
C THR A 186 9.53 -3.48 -3.99
N GLN A 187 10.13 -3.44 -2.80
CA GLN A 187 10.42 -2.18 -2.09
C GLN A 187 11.43 -1.31 -2.84
N ASP A 188 12.40 -1.92 -3.52
CA ASP A 188 13.43 -1.20 -4.27
C ASP A 188 12.83 -0.38 -5.42
N THR A 189 11.83 -0.91 -6.12
CA THR A 189 11.08 -0.17 -7.15
C THR A 189 10.32 1.00 -6.55
N VAL A 190 9.67 0.81 -5.41
CA VAL A 190 8.95 1.87 -4.70
C VAL A 190 9.89 3.01 -4.28
N ILE A 191 11.05 2.67 -3.71
CA ILE A 191 12.08 3.64 -3.30
C ILE A 191 12.68 4.35 -4.51
N HIS A 192 12.98 3.61 -5.59
CA HIS A 192 13.48 4.17 -6.85
C HIS A 192 12.51 5.22 -7.40
N ALA A 193 11.22 4.88 -7.49
CA ALA A 193 10.19 5.79 -7.98
C ALA A 193 10.08 7.07 -7.13
N LEU A 194 10.09 6.95 -5.78
CA LEU A 194 10.09 8.15 -4.93
C LEU A 194 11.34 9.02 -5.16
N ARG A 195 12.52 8.41 -5.21
CA ARG A 195 13.78 9.15 -5.42
C ARG A 195 13.78 9.87 -6.77
N ASP A 196 13.21 9.26 -7.79
CA ASP A 196 13.05 9.87 -9.10
C ASP A 196 12.16 11.13 -9.05
N ILE A 197 10.98 11.04 -8.41
CA ILE A 197 10.08 12.19 -8.25
C ILE A 197 10.76 13.32 -7.49
N ILE A 198 11.37 13.04 -6.33
CA ILE A 198 12.04 14.07 -5.51
C ILE A 198 13.19 14.72 -6.28
N LYS A 199 13.97 13.94 -7.04
CA LYS A 199 15.08 14.46 -7.85
C LYS A 199 14.60 15.47 -8.91
N HIS A 200 13.42 15.26 -9.48
CA HIS A 200 12.89 16.09 -10.58
C HIS A 200 11.96 17.21 -10.11
N SER A 201 11.59 17.27 -8.83
CA SER A 201 10.67 18.27 -8.27
C SER A 201 11.14 19.01 -7.00
N PRO A 202 12.45 19.23 -6.76
CA PRO A 202 12.92 19.78 -5.49
C PRO A 202 12.45 21.22 -5.23
N ASP A 203 12.09 21.96 -6.28
CA ASP A 203 11.53 23.32 -6.24
C ASP A 203 10.00 23.36 -6.16
N LEU A 204 9.33 22.21 -6.33
CA LEU A 204 7.87 22.11 -6.45
C LEU A 204 7.22 21.29 -5.34
N LEU A 205 7.94 20.36 -4.72
CA LEU A 205 7.42 19.45 -3.70
C LEU A 205 8.34 19.40 -2.49
N SER A 206 7.75 19.49 -1.29
CA SER A 206 8.41 19.18 -0.02
C SER A 206 7.75 17.97 0.62
N VAL A 207 8.52 16.96 1.02
CA VAL A 207 7.97 15.78 1.71
C VAL A 207 7.48 16.21 3.09
N ARG A 208 6.18 16.03 3.32
CA ARG A 208 5.55 16.30 4.61
C ARG A 208 5.68 15.09 5.54
N TRP A 209 5.25 13.93 5.08
CA TRP A 209 5.43 12.66 5.75
C TRP A 209 5.43 11.52 4.74
N LYS A 210 6.04 10.39 5.14
CA LYS A 210 5.95 9.14 4.38
C LYS A 210 5.70 7.95 5.30
N ARG A 211 5.05 6.91 4.75
CA ARG A 211 4.93 5.60 5.37
C ARG A 211 5.08 4.51 4.32
N GLU A 212 5.86 3.49 4.66
CA GLU A 212 6.07 2.31 3.86
C GLU A 212 5.22 1.18 4.43
N GLY A 213 4.67 0.35 3.54
CA GLY A 213 3.85 -0.78 3.93
C GLY A 213 4.01 -1.97 3.01
N PHE A 214 3.50 -3.11 3.47
CA PHE A 214 3.61 -4.38 2.80
C PHE A 214 2.36 -5.25 3.01
N ILE A 215 2.17 -6.19 2.09
CA ILE A 215 1.36 -7.40 2.30
C ILE A 215 2.25 -8.62 2.06
N SER A 216 1.76 -9.83 2.37
CA SER A 216 2.55 -11.03 2.08
C SER A 216 2.77 -11.21 0.58
N ASP A 217 4.00 -11.61 0.19
CA ASP A 217 4.35 -11.85 -1.21
C ASP A 217 3.44 -12.88 -1.89
N HIS A 218 2.99 -13.90 -1.14
CA HIS A 218 2.08 -14.91 -1.67
C HIS A 218 0.71 -14.32 -2.03
N ALA A 219 0.13 -13.53 -1.13
CA ALA A 219 -1.16 -12.88 -1.37
C ALA A 219 -1.06 -11.88 -2.55
N ALA A 220 0.02 -11.11 -2.63
CA ALA A 220 0.25 -10.21 -3.77
C ALA A 220 0.34 -10.97 -5.11
N ARG A 221 1.09 -12.08 -5.15
CA ARG A 221 1.23 -12.93 -6.35
C ARG A 221 -0.07 -13.63 -6.75
N SER A 222 -1.03 -13.75 -5.83
CA SER A 222 -2.36 -14.30 -6.13
C SER A 222 -3.21 -13.38 -7.02
N LYS A 223 -2.83 -12.11 -7.16
CA LYS A 223 -3.57 -11.07 -7.92
C LYS A 223 -5.02 -10.92 -7.45
N GLY A 224 -5.21 -10.87 -6.13
CA GLY A 224 -6.51 -10.66 -5.48
C GLY A 224 -7.35 -11.94 -5.28
N LYS A 225 -6.80 -13.12 -5.56
CA LYS A 225 -7.47 -14.41 -5.32
C LYS A 225 -7.34 -14.88 -3.87
N GLU A 226 -6.26 -14.52 -3.21
CA GLU A 226 -6.02 -14.78 -1.79
C GLU A 226 -6.12 -13.45 -1.03
N THR A 227 -6.97 -13.42 -0.01
CA THR A 227 -7.12 -12.25 0.86
C THR A 227 -5.88 -12.10 1.74
N PRO A 228 -5.20 -10.94 1.73
CA PRO A 228 -4.05 -10.68 2.58
C PRO A 228 -4.38 -10.82 4.08
N ILE A 229 -3.38 -11.13 4.90
CA ILE A 229 -3.50 -11.17 6.37
C ILE A 229 -2.80 -9.94 6.95
N ASN A 230 -3.50 -9.21 7.84
CA ASN A 230 -2.93 -8.06 8.55
C ASN A 230 -2.12 -8.48 9.78
N LEU A 231 -1.47 -7.52 10.46
CA LEU A 231 -0.62 -7.80 11.63
C LEU A 231 -1.38 -8.21 12.91
N LEU A 232 -2.71 -8.17 12.92
CA LEU A 232 -3.52 -8.81 13.97
C LEU A 232 -3.80 -10.29 13.64
N GLY A 233 -3.38 -10.75 12.46
CA GLY A 233 -3.49 -12.13 12.00
C GLY A 233 -4.85 -12.49 11.40
N PHE A 234 -5.63 -11.48 10.96
CA PHE A 234 -6.92 -11.68 10.30
C PHE A 234 -6.82 -11.40 8.80
N LYS A 235 -7.60 -12.15 8.00
CA LYS A 235 -7.81 -11.85 6.58
C LYS A 235 -8.47 -10.48 6.43
N ASP A 236 -7.87 -9.62 5.62
CA ASP A 236 -8.25 -8.22 5.47
C ASP A 236 -8.52 -7.89 4.01
N GLY A 237 -9.80 -7.80 3.63
CA GLY A 237 -10.21 -7.61 2.23
C GLY A 237 -11.44 -8.42 1.82
N THR A 238 -11.78 -9.48 2.57
CA THR A 238 -12.83 -10.46 2.26
C THR A 238 -14.17 -9.88 1.81
N ALA A 239 -14.63 -8.81 2.46
CA ALA A 239 -15.94 -8.20 2.22
C ALA A 239 -15.85 -6.90 1.39
N ASN A 240 -14.75 -6.68 0.67
CA ASN A 240 -14.69 -5.60 -0.30
C ASN A 240 -15.72 -5.83 -1.42
N PRO A 241 -16.28 -4.74 -1.99
CA PRO A 241 -17.00 -4.81 -3.25
C PRO A 241 -16.17 -5.49 -4.35
N ASP A 242 -16.83 -6.20 -5.27
CA ASP A 242 -16.15 -6.80 -6.42
C ASP A 242 -15.62 -5.71 -7.36
N GLY A 243 -14.31 -5.50 -7.38
CA GLY A 243 -13.67 -4.49 -8.21
C GLY A 243 -13.77 -4.72 -9.71
N SER A 244 -14.24 -5.91 -10.15
CA SER A 244 -14.49 -6.22 -11.56
C SER A 244 -15.92 -5.86 -12.01
N ASP A 245 -16.85 -5.65 -11.07
CA ASP A 245 -18.21 -5.20 -11.33
C ASP A 245 -18.23 -3.69 -11.59
N LYS A 246 -18.24 -3.31 -12.87
CA LYS A 246 -18.18 -1.89 -13.28
C LYS A 246 -19.36 -1.07 -12.76
N PRO A 247 -20.63 -1.47 -12.95
CA PRO A 247 -21.77 -0.78 -12.35
C PRO A 247 -21.61 -0.55 -10.85
N LEU A 248 -21.18 -1.58 -10.11
CA LEU A 248 -20.94 -1.44 -8.67
C LEU A 248 -19.81 -0.45 -8.36
N MET A 249 -18.73 -0.44 -9.15
CA MET A 249 -17.63 0.52 -8.95
C MET A 249 -18.03 1.96 -9.27
N ASP A 250 -18.93 2.19 -10.23
CA ASP A 250 -19.52 3.50 -10.48
C ASP A 250 -20.42 3.94 -9.32
N GLU A 251 -21.12 3.00 -8.68
CA GLU A 251 -21.94 3.27 -7.49
C GLU A 251 -21.11 3.45 -6.20
N VAL A 252 -19.92 2.86 -6.10
CA VAL A 252 -19.14 2.82 -4.84
C VAL A 252 -17.92 3.72 -4.89
N VAL A 253 -17.12 3.65 -5.95
CA VAL A 253 -15.74 4.18 -5.98
C VAL A 253 -15.61 5.47 -6.80
N TRP A 254 -16.22 5.52 -7.98
CA TRP A 254 -15.95 6.59 -8.95
C TRP A 254 -16.94 7.75 -8.85
N VAL A 255 -16.42 8.97 -8.99
CA VAL A 255 -17.27 10.16 -9.13
C VAL A 255 -17.92 10.16 -10.52
N THR A 256 -19.25 10.21 -10.54
CA THR A 256 -20.09 10.21 -11.73
C THR A 256 -20.79 11.56 -11.93
N GLY A 257 -21.33 11.81 -13.13
CA GLY A 257 -21.87 13.12 -13.51
C GLY A 257 -23.18 13.52 -12.79
N ASP A 258 -23.90 12.56 -12.23
CA ASP A 258 -25.19 12.72 -11.55
C ASP A 258 -25.05 13.12 -10.06
N GLN A 259 -23.82 13.10 -9.53
CA GLN A 259 -23.54 13.40 -8.12
C GLN A 259 -23.37 14.89 -7.83
N GLY A 260 -23.43 15.74 -8.87
CA GLY A 260 -23.32 17.19 -8.75
C GLY A 260 -21.92 17.68 -8.37
N GLU A 261 -20.89 16.86 -8.47
CA GLU A 261 -19.48 17.26 -8.30
C GLU A 261 -19.02 18.22 -9.41
N PRO A 262 -17.92 18.99 -9.20
CA PRO A 262 -17.30 19.74 -10.28
C PRO A 262 -17.01 18.83 -11.48
N ALA A 263 -17.31 19.29 -12.70
CA ALA A 263 -17.21 18.44 -13.90
C ALA A 263 -15.81 17.82 -14.10
N TRP A 264 -14.76 18.53 -13.68
CA TRP A 264 -13.38 18.03 -13.76
C TRP A 264 -13.12 16.79 -12.90
N ALA A 265 -13.90 16.58 -11.83
CA ALA A 265 -13.69 15.52 -10.84
C ALA A 265 -14.24 14.15 -11.31
N LYS A 266 -15.01 14.12 -12.39
CA LYS A 266 -15.57 12.88 -12.95
C LYS A 266 -14.46 11.88 -13.26
N GLY A 267 -14.64 10.63 -12.84
CA GLY A 267 -13.66 9.55 -12.99
C GLY A 267 -12.56 9.55 -11.92
N GLY A 268 -12.54 10.54 -11.02
CA GLY A 268 -11.74 10.53 -9.79
C GLY A 268 -12.45 9.76 -8.66
N SER A 269 -11.83 9.75 -7.48
CA SER A 269 -12.36 9.09 -6.28
C SER A 269 -11.88 9.80 -5.01
N TYR A 270 -12.69 9.82 -3.96
CA TYR A 270 -12.23 10.27 -2.65
C TYR A 270 -11.37 9.17 -2.01
N GLN A 271 -10.22 9.55 -1.47
CA GLN A 271 -9.29 8.66 -0.79
C GLN A 271 -9.18 9.05 0.69
N ALA A 272 -9.48 8.11 1.58
CA ALA A 272 -9.20 8.27 3.00
C ALA A 272 -7.99 7.42 3.39
N VAL A 273 -7.01 8.06 4.01
CA VAL A 273 -5.79 7.42 4.53
C VAL A 273 -5.78 7.55 6.04
N ARG A 274 -5.51 6.45 6.74
CA ARG A 274 -5.34 6.41 8.19
C ARG A 274 -4.11 5.58 8.53
N ILE A 275 -3.20 6.16 9.32
CA ILE A 275 -2.07 5.44 9.91
C ILE A 275 -2.57 4.93 11.26
N ILE A 276 -2.84 3.63 11.34
CA ILE A 276 -3.44 2.99 12.51
C ILE A 276 -2.37 2.12 13.17
N GLN A 277 -1.88 2.54 14.32
CA GLN A 277 -0.95 1.76 15.13
C GLN A 277 -1.68 0.64 15.84
N PHE A 278 -1.07 -0.54 15.91
CA PHE A 278 -1.58 -1.69 16.65
C PHE A 278 -0.84 -1.84 17.99
N HIS A 279 -1.56 -2.26 19.02
CA HIS A 279 -1.02 -2.66 20.32
C HIS A 279 -0.84 -4.18 20.33
N VAL A 280 0.09 -4.66 19.51
CA VAL A 280 0.24 -6.09 19.16
C VAL A 280 0.61 -6.95 20.37
N GLU A 281 1.35 -6.43 21.34
CA GLU A 281 1.73 -7.18 22.53
C GLU A 281 0.51 -7.53 23.41
N SER A 282 -0.42 -6.58 23.54
CA SER A 282 -1.68 -6.81 24.26
C SER A 282 -2.57 -7.76 23.46
N TRP A 283 -2.64 -7.55 22.14
CA TRP A 283 -3.41 -8.40 21.23
C TRP A 283 -2.97 -9.87 21.29
N ASP A 284 -1.66 -10.14 21.21
CA ASP A 284 -1.10 -11.50 21.20
C ASP A 284 -1.34 -12.28 22.50
N ARG A 285 -1.66 -11.56 23.59
CA ARG A 285 -2.02 -12.15 24.90
C ARG A 285 -3.54 -12.28 25.09
N THR A 286 -4.33 -11.76 24.15
CA THR A 286 -5.79 -11.83 24.19
C THR A 286 -6.26 -13.22 23.75
N PRO A 287 -7.19 -13.87 24.48
CA PRO A 287 -7.74 -15.16 24.09
C PRO A 287 -8.27 -15.18 22.65
N LEU A 288 -8.00 -16.27 21.91
CA LEU A 288 -8.43 -16.40 20.50
C LEU A 288 -9.94 -16.16 20.33
N LYS A 289 -10.77 -16.67 21.26
CA LYS A 289 -12.23 -16.47 21.21
C LYS A 289 -12.58 -14.98 21.24
N GLU A 290 -11.93 -14.22 22.10
CA GLU A 290 -12.13 -12.78 22.24
C GLU A 290 -11.67 -12.02 20.99
N GLN A 291 -10.48 -12.35 20.46
CA GLN A 291 -10.02 -11.80 19.18
C GLN A 291 -11.05 -12.00 18.05
N GLN A 292 -11.60 -13.21 17.94
CA GLN A 292 -12.60 -13.53 16.93
C GLN A 292 -13.95 -12.85 17.18
N THR A 293 -14.36 -12.69 18.44
CA THR A 293 -15.56 -11.93 18.80
C THR A 293 -15.42 -10.45 18.45
N ILE A 294 -14.27 -9.84 18.74
CA ILE A 294 -13.96 -8.44 18.39
C ILE A 294 -14.09 -8.23 16.87
N PHE A 295 -13.56 -9.15 16.05
CA PHE A 295 -13.69 -9.03 14.60
C PHE A 295 -15.06 -9.45 14.06
N GLY A 296 -15.70 -10.46 14.66
CA GLY A 296 -16.88 -11.13 14.12
C GLY A 296 -16.56 -12.21 13.07
N ARG A 297 -15.30 -12.64 12.96
CA ARG A 297 -14.83 -13.69 12.03
C ARG A 297 -13.92 -14.69 12.73
N ASP A 298 -13.88 -15.90 12.20
CA ASP A 298 -12.85 -16.89 12.53
C ASP A 298 -11.49 -16.46 11.96
N LYS A 299 -10.43 -16.57 12.78
CA LYS A 299 -9.11 -16.00 12.46
C LYS A 299 -8.43 -16.74 11.29
N HIS A 300 -8.59 -18.06 11.22
CA HIS A 300 -7.87 -18.89 10.26
C HIS A 300 -8.59 -19.00 8.92
N SER A 301 -9.88 -19.36 8.96
CA SER A 301 -10.70 -19.49 7.75
C SER A 301 -11.09 -18.13 7.18
N GLY A 302 -11.25 -17.11 8.04
CA GLY A 302 -11.85 -15.84 7.70
C GLY A 302 -13.37 -15.90 7.58
N ALA A 303 -14.02 -17.04 7.86
CA ALA A 303 -15.48 -17.14 7.80
C ALA A 303 -16.14 -16.24 8.86
N PRO A 304 -17.31 -15.65 8.61
CA PRO A 304 -18.11 -15.06 9.69
C PRO A 304 -18.36 -16.10 10.79
N LEU A 305 -18.42 -15.66 12.05
CA LEU A 305 -18.68 -16.60 13.14
C LEU A 305 -20.00 -17.34 12.92
N GLY A 306 -19.98 -18.66 13.15
CA GLY A 306 -21.11 -19.56 12.87
C GLY A 306 -21.21 -20.06 11.42
N MET A 307 -20.30 -19.65 10.53
CA MET A 307 -20.26 -20.06 9.12
C MET A 307 -18.98 -20.87 8.79
N LYS A 308 -18.80 -21.29 7.54
CA LYS A 308 -17.71 -22.22 7.16
C LYS A 308 -16.69 -21.62 6.21
N ASN A 309 -17.12 -20.82 5.25
CA ASN A 309 -16.24 -20.29 4.21
C ASN A 309 -16.03 -18.79 4.41
N GLU A 310 -14.85 -18.31 4.01
CA GLU A 310 -14.46 -16.90 4.07
C GLU A 310 -15.54 -15.96 3.49
N HIS A 311 -16.04 -16.29 2.30
CA HIS A 311 -16.98 -15.48 1.54
C HIS A 311 -18.45 -15.80 1.84
N ASP A 312 -18.74 -16.62 2.86
CA ASP A 312 -20.11 -16.72 3.36
C ASP A 312 -20.58 -15.33 3.84
N THR A 313 -21.84 -14.99 3.57
CA THR A 313 -22.42 -13.71 3.98
C THR A 313 -23.23 -13.89 5.25
N PRO A 314 -22.90 -13.18 6.36
CA PRO A 314 -23.65 -13.30 7.60
C PRO A 314 -25.06 -12.72 7.44
N ASP A 315 -26.06 -13.43 7.96
CA ASP A 315 -27.45 -13.00 8.00
C ASP A 315 -27.79 -12.44 9.38
N TYR A 316 -27.59 -11.13 9.56
CA TYR A 316 -27.81 -10.45 10.83
C TYR A 316 -29.29 -10.40 11.24
N VAL A 317 -30.24 -10.60 10.31
CA VAL A 317 -31.68 -10.64 10.64
C VAL A 317 -31.99 -11.89 11.47
N ARG A 318 -31.25 -12.98 11.26
CA ARG A 318 -31.37 -14.23 12.01
C ARG A 318 -30.56 -14.26 13.32
N ASP A 319 -29.79 -13.22 13.59
CA ASP A 319 -29.01 -13.04 14.82
C ASP A 319 -29.24 -11.63 15.42
N PRO A 320 -30.50 -11.24 15.73
CA PRO A 320 -30.84 -9.85 16.06
C PRO A 320 -30.21 -9.37 17.38
N ASN A 321 -29.90 -10.29 18.30
CA ASN A 321 -29.28 -9.98 19.59
C ASN A 321 -27.75 -10.03 19.56
N GLY A 322 -27.14 -10.52 18.47
CA GLY A 322 -25.70 -10.70 18.36
C GLY A 322 -25.15 -11.86 19.20
N ASP A 323 -25.93 -12.94 19.32
CA ASP A 323 -25.54 -14.14 20.07
C ASP A 323 -24.41 -14.90 19.38
N VAL A 324 -24.29 -14.78 18.04
CA VAL A 324 -23.24 -15.42 17.24
C VAL A 324 -22.17 -14.41 16.82
N ILE A 325 -22.59 -13.30 16.21
CA ILE A 325 -21.70 -12.20 15.83
C ILE A 325 -22.10 -10.99 16.66
N ALA A 326 -21.29 -10.65 17.66
CA ALA A 326 -21.58 -9.59 18.62
C ALA A 326 -21.97 -8.26 17.92
N LEU A 327 -22.92 -7.53 18.50
CA LEU A 327 -23.45 -6.28 17.93
C LEU A 327 -22.37 -5.21 17.76
N ASP A 328 -21.36 -5.24 18.62
CA ASP A 328 -20.19 -4.36 18.65
C ASP A 328 -18.96 -4.93 17.92
N SER A 329 -19.10 -6.08 17.24
CA SER A 329 -18.02 -6.64 16.43
C SER A 329 -17.70 -5.75 15.22
N HIS A 330 -16.41 -5.68 14.87
CA HIS A 330 -15.90 -4.81 13.82
C HIS A 330 -16.66 -4.95 12.50
N ILE A 331 -16.85 -6.18 11.98
CA ILE A 331 -17.53 -6.36 10.69
C ILE A 331 -19.00 -5.92 10.72
N ARG A 332 -19.67 -6.05 11.87
CA ARG A 332 -21.10 -5.78 12.01
C ARG A 332 -21.33 -4.29 12.18
N LEU A 333 -20.47 -3.61 12.95
CA LEU A 333 -20.46 -2.16 13.03
C LEU A 333 -20.02 -1.50 11.73
N ALA A 334 -19.02 -2.04 11.03
CA ALA A 334 -18.52 -1.52 9.76
C ALA A 334 -19.52 -1.70 8.61
N ASN A 335 -20.27 -2.80 8.59
CA ASN A 335 -21.33 -3.05 7.62
C ASN A 335 -22.48 -3.87 8.23
N PRO A 336 -23.53 -3.22 8.76
CA PRO A 336 -24.76 -3.86 9.25
C PRO A 336 -25.59 -4.56 8.17
N ARG A 337 -25.22 -4.46 6.88
CA ARG A 337 -25.89 -5.11 5.74
C ARG A 337 -27.38 -4.79 5.62
N THR A 338 -27.77 -3.58 6.02
CA THR A 338 -29.10 -3.02 5.79
C THR A 338 -29.19 -2.33 4.43
N LYS A 339 -30.40 -1.97 3.98
CA LYS A 339 -30.57 -1.19 2.74
C LYS A 339 -29.98 0.21 2.88
N GLU A 340 -30.13 0.79 4.07
CA GLU A 340 -29.68 2.13 4.43
C GLU A 340 -28.15 2.23 4.46
N THR A 341 -27.45 1.12 4.74
CA THR A 341 -25.99 1.07 4.79
C THR A 341 -25.33 0.76 3.45
N GLN A 342 -26.08 0.41 2.40
CA GLN A 342 -25.51 0.07 1.08
C GLN A 342 -24.73 1.25 0.47
N SER A 343 -25.21 2.48 0.66
CA SER A 343 -24.51 3.66 0.13
C SER A 343 -23.20 3.98 0.85
N SER A 344 -22.89 3.27 1.95
CA SER A 344 -21.66 3.47 2.74
C SER A 344 -20.58 2.42 2.48
N LEU A 345 -20.75 1.61 1.44
CA LEU A 345 -19.69 0.73 0.95
C LEU A 345 -18.47 1.54 0.52
N MET A 346 -17.30 0.94 0.64
CA MET A 346 -16.02 1.52 0.21
C MET A 346 -15.09 0.40 -0.26
N MET A 347 -14.15 0.74 -1.13
CA MET A 347 -13.10 -0.17 -1.56
C MET A 347 -11.86 0.02 -0.69
N ARG A 348 -11.56 -0.93 0.21
CA ARG A 348 -10.39 -0.87 1.09
C ARG A 348 -9.16 -1.46 0.40
N ARG A 349 -8.00 -0.86 0.60
CA ARG A 349 -6.72 -1.23 -0.02
C ARG A 349 -5.54 -0.99 0.94
N GLY A 350 -5.69 -1.46 2.18
CA GLY A 350 -4.73 -1.23 3.25
C GLY A 350 -3.47 -2.10 3.15
N TYR A 351 -2.39 -1.64 3.78
CA TYR A 351 -1.11 -2.33 3.87
C TYR A 351 -0.63 -2.37 5.32
N SER A 352 0.00 -3.45 5.74
CA SER A 352 0.67 -3.50 7.04
C SER A 352 1.90 -2.58 7.04
N TYR A 353 2.30 -2.02 8.18
CA TYR A 353 3.59 -1.34 8.32
C TYR A 353 4.34 -1.83 9.55
N SER A 354 5.67 -1.71 9.54
CA SER A 354 6.54 -2.00 10.67
C SER A 354 7.75 -1.07 10.63
N LEU A 355 7.89 -0.17 11.62
CA LEU A 355 8.93 0.86 11.67
C LEU A 355 10.08 0.51 12.64
N GLY A 356 9.86 -0.43 13.55
CA GLY A 356 10.89 -0.88 14.49
C GLY A 356 10.32 -1.15 15.89
N VAL A 357 11.17 -0.98 16.89
CA VAL A 357 10.86 -1.23 18.30
C VAL A 357 11.15 0.04 19.09
N SER A 358 10.21 0.46 19.93
CA SER A 358 10.36 1.58 20.86
C SER A 358 11.30 1.22 22.03
N ASN A 359 11.76 2.23 22.77
CA ASN A 359 12.62 2.00 23.95
C ASN A 359 11.95 1.19 25.06
N SER A 360 10.62 1.15 25.11
CA SER A 360 9.84 0.31 26.04
C SER A 360 9.65 -1.12 25.55
N GLY A 361 10.20 -1.47 24.39
CA GLY A 361 10.07 -2.80 23.78
C GLY A 361 8.78 -3.01 22.98
N GLN A 362 7.97 -1.97 22.77
CA GLN A 362 6.75 -2.06 21.95
C GLN A 362 7.07 -1.93 20.47
N LEU A 363 6.49 -2.79 19.65
CA LEU A 363 6.61 -2.80 18.20
C LEU A 363 5.80 -1.64 17.60
N ASP A 364 6.47 -0.74 16.88
CA ASP A 364 5.77 0.31 16.12
C ASP A 364 5.34 -0.25 14.76
N MET A 365 4.17 -0.89 14.78
CA MET A 365 3.59 -1.54 13.63
C MET A 365 2.07 -1.41 13.62
N GLY A 366 1.47 -1.63 12.47
CA GLY A 366 0.03 -1.49 12.33
C GLY A 366 -0.43 -1.57 10.89
N LEU A 367 -1.48 -0.80 10.58
CA LEU A 367 -2.13 -0.74 9.28
C LEU A 367 -2.08 0.67 8.71
N LEU A 368 -1.55 0.79 7.50
CA LEU A 368 -1.80 1.90 6.59
C LEU A 368 -3.14 1.64 5.93
N PHE A 369 -4.22 2.06 6.57
CA PHE A 369 -5.56 1.91 6.03
C PHE A 369 -5.76 2.92 4.91
N VAL A 370 -6.15 2.42 3.74
CA VAL A 370 -6.52 3.24 2.57
C VAL A 370 -7.87 2.75 2.09
N CYS A 371 -8.78 3.68 1.79
CA CYS A 371 -10.04 3.33 1.15
C CYS A 371 -10.46 4.36 0.11
N TYR A 372 -11.23 3.90 -0.86
CA TYR A 372 -11.73 4.67 -1.99
C TYR A 372 -13.25 4.63 -2.03
N GLN A 373 -13.85 5.77 -2.34
CA GLN A 373 -15.30 5.95 -2.44
C GLN A 373 -15.65 7.15 -3.32
N HIS A 374 -16.84 7.16 -3.92
CA HIS A 374 -17.34 8.31 -4.70
C HIS A 374 -17.80 9.48 -3.81
N ASP A 375 -18.09 9.23 -2.52
CA ASP A 375 -18.52 10.24 -1.56
C ASP A 375 -17.88 9.93 -0.19
N LEU A 376 -16.99 10.82 0.27
CA LEU A 376 -16.25 10.67 1.52
C LEU A 376 -17.17 10.65 2.76
N GLU A 377 -18.27 11.39 2.72
CA GLU A 377 -19.23 11.47 3.83
C GLU A 377 -20.03 10.18 3.95
N LYS A 378 -20.50 9.64 2.82
CA LYS A 378 -21.25 8.37 2.80
C LYS A 378 -20.35 7.16 3.09
N GLY A 379 -19.13 7.14 2.57
CA GLY A 379 -18.17 6.05 2.77
C GLY A 379 -17.47 6.16 4.13
N PHE A 380 -16.17 6.45 4.11
CA PHE A 380 -15.30 6.43 5.28
C PHE A 380 -15.87 7.13 6.52
N LEU A 381 -16.40 8.35 6.40
CA LEU A 381 -16.85 9.11 7.57
C LEU A 381 -18.06 8.48 8.26
N THR A 382 -19.02 7.96 7.49
CA THR A 382 -20.19 7.27 8.06
C THR A 382 -19.78 5.94 8.71
N VAL A 383 -18.89 5.18 8.08
CA VAL A 383 -18.41 3.91 8.64
C VAL A 383 -17.60 4.14 9.91
N GLN A 384 -16.64 5.07 9.91
CA GLN A 384 -15.83 5.38 11.08
C GLN A 384 -16.69 5.91 12.25
N LYS A 385 -17.76 6.69 11.97
CA LYS A 385 -18.72 7.10 13.00
C LYS A 385 -19.42 5.91 13.65
N ARG A 386 -19.76 4.87 12.89
CA ARG A 386 -20.35 3.62 13.41
C ARG A 386 -19.35 2.80 14.23
N LEU A 387 -18.07 2.88 13.88
CA LEU A 387 -16.98 2.20 14.60
C LEU A 387 -16.53 2.91 15.88
N ASN A 388 -16.96 4.15 16.14
CA ASN A 388 -16.60 4.84 17.39
C ASN A 388 -17.06 4.03 18.61
N GLY A 389 -16.11 3.68 19.48
CA GLY A 389 -16.35 2.86 20.66
C GLY A 389 -16.41 1.36 20.41
N GLU A 390 -15.97 0.89 19.23
CA GLU A 390 -15.84 -0.55 18.96
C GLU A 390 -14.81 -1.21 19.90
N ALA A 391 -14.97 -2.52 20.14
CA ALA A 391 -14.04 -3.28 20.99
C ALA A 391 -12.60 -3.30 20.45
N LEU A 392 -12.41 -3.13 19.13
CA LEU A 392 -11.08 -3.09 18.52
C LEU A 392 -10.27 -1.85 18.95
N GLU A 393 -10.91 -0.76 19.42
CA GLU A 393 -10.23 0.47 19.85
C GLU A 393 -9.25 0.26 21.01
N GLU A 394 -9.41 -0.81 21.79
CA GLU A 394 -8.46 -1.22 22.83
C GLU A 394 -7.09 -1.60 22.24
N TYR A 395 -7.08 -2.12 21.01
CA TYR A 395 -5.91 -2.69 20.35
C TYR A 395 -5.37 -1.83 19.22
N VAL A 396 -6.07 -0.75 18.85
CA VAL A 396 -5.69 0.11 17.74
C VAL A 396 -5.76 1.58 18.09
N LYS A 397 -4.84 2.36 17.51
CA LYS A 397 -4.79 3.81 17.67
C LYS A 397 -4.50 4.51 16.34
N PRO A 398 -5.45 5.27 15.77
CA PRO A 398 -5.17 6.14 14.65
C PRO A 398 -4.27 7.31 15.07
N ILE A 399 -3.11 7.44 14.43
CA ILE A 399 -2.08 8.44 14.76
C ILE A 399 -1.79 9.44 13.64
N GLY A 400 -2.35 9.23 12.44
CA GLY A 400 -2.10 10.12 11.30
C GLY A 400 -2.92 9.76 10.07
N GLY A 401 -2.63 10.41 8.95
CA GLY A 401 -3.29 10.22 7.67
C GLY A 401 -3.93 11.49 7.12
N GLY A 402 -4.92 11.36 6.25
CA GLY A 402 -5.56 12.50 5.61
C GLY A 402 -6.64 12.09 4.62
N TYR A 403 -7.38 13.10 4.14
CA TYR A 403 -8.36 12.95 3.07
C TYR A 403 -7.84 13.65 1.83
N PHE A 404 -7.91 12.95 0.72
CA PHE A 404 -7.43 13.39 -0.57
C PHE A 404 -8.46 13.04 -1.64
N PHE A 405 -8.34 13.67 -2.80
CA PHE A 405 -9.11 13.36 -3.98
C PHE A 405 -8.18 12.82 -5.06
N VAL A 406 -8.34 11.55 -5.42
CA VAL A 406 -7.64 10.92 -6.55
C VAL A 406 -8.06 11.65 -7.81
N LEU A 407 -7.10 12.23 -8.52
CA LEU A 407 -7.37 12.89 -9.79
C LEU A 407 -7.95 11.87 -10.80
N PRO A 408 -8.77 12.30 -11.77
CA PRO A 408 -9.14 11.45 -12.90
C PRO A 408 -7.91 10.91 -13.62
N GLY A 409 -8.08 9.80 -14.35
CA GLY A 409 -7.02 9.23 -15.17
C GLY A 409 -6.62 10.12 -16.35
N VAL A 410 -5.51 9.75 -16.99
CA VAL A 410 -5.01 10.45 -18.19
C VAL A 410 -5.41 9.68 -19.43
N ALA A 411 -6.21 10.29 -20.30
CA ALA A 411 -6.73 9.60 -21.49
C ALA A 411 -5.66 9.21 -22.52
N SER A 412 -4.61 10.03 -22.69
CA SER A 412 -3.51 9.79 -23.63
C SER A 412 -2.29 10.68 -23.32
N ASP A 413 -1.20 10.47 -24.05
CA ASP A 413 0.03 11.27 -24.02
C ASP A 413 -0.16 12.76 -24.42
N LYS A 414 -1.34 13.13 -24.90
CA LYS A 414 -1.72 14.53 -25.21
C LYS A 414 -2.30 15.28 -24.02
N SER A 415 -2.54 14.60 -22.91
CA SER A 415 -3.08 15.18 -21.68
C SER A 415 -2.19 14.83 -20.49
N TYR A 416 -2.47 15.44 -19.34
CA TYR A 416 -1.72 15.24 -18.11
C TYR A 416 -2.65 15.20 -16.90
N LEU A 417 -2.18 14.62 -15.80
CA LEU A 417 -2.92 14.54 -14.54
C LEU A 417 -3.37 15.95 -14.10
N GLY A 418 -4.62 16.10 -13.64
CA GLY A 418 -5.11 17.41 -13.17
C GLY A 418 -5.33 18.46 -14.27
N SER A 419 -5.11 18.13 -15.54
CA SER A 419 -5.38 19.05 -16.66
C SER A 419 -6.83 19.57 -16.67
N THR A 420 -7.81 18.70 -16.41
CA THR A 420 -9.23 19.07 -16.34
C THR A 420 -9.51 20.02 -15.17
N LEU A 421 -8.84 19.86 -14.03
CA LEU A 421 -8.94 20.78 -12.88
C LEU A 421 -8.43 22.18 -13.24
N LEU A 422 -7.26 22.27 -13.89
CA LEU A 422 -6.66 23.56 -14.22
C LEU A 422 -7.43 24.31 -15.32
N GLN A 423 -8.19 23.61 -16.16
CA GLN A 423 -9.00 24.19 -17.23
C GLN A 423 -10.42 24.58 -16.80
N ALA A 424 -10.89 24.11 -15.64
CA ALA A 424 -12.28 24.23 -15.19
C ALA A 424 -12.69 25.58 -14.61
#